data_AF-A0A317P147-F1
#
_entry.id   AF-A0A317P147-F1
#
_cell.length_a   1.000
_cell.length_b   1.000
_cell.length_c   1.000
_cell.angle_alpha   90.00
_cell.angle_beta   90.00
_cell.angle_gamma   90.00
#
_symmetry.space_group_name_H-M   'P 1'
#
loop_
_entity.id
_entity.type
_entity.pdbx_description
1 polymer ?
#
loop_
_entity_poly.entity_id
_entity_poly.type
_entity_poly.pdbx_seq_one_letter_code
_entity_poly.pdbx_strand_id
1 'polypeptide(L)'
;MTDLTTRAQLILLARTLHVHPQRVHHLRYLGADRLHELQQQISGVLFDQHTETFRRISALVPFIPLSISIPLVQKLVPPMTTGRAAGAVGVEHPVKAAETLTMLDPRYAADCAPYLDPRAIEQIADMAPTQPVVEIVNELLRRRDYVTAGPFLSCATPELIAAVEAGVHDDAGLIHSAAYAYDVAILSAVVRQLLDGPYRRVPRMAQTVLSGTPALQHAALSVFSRCDTDVISRVGDVLFGNARPRDVALLVMNALRVGAVPEFLTMAGHLTPLGLWTLVGNPVFENAGVAAGMVRTLDGRDDAGCWRGLFTLTTRMDERFKTIVGCSLAALSDAAVAELPARATETGCWPALLDVVAVAGHDARARFGAVWAGLGPERRAHLHRCITEHQYDTRLAEITAMVAPVAVDQLFFHRRRKQRYRQG
;
A
#
# COMPACT_ATOMS: atom_id res chain seq x y z
N MET A 1 -11.56 -4.73 8.48
CA MET A 1 -10.18 -4.91 9.01
C MET A 1 -9.38 -3.70 8.60
N THR A 2 -8.68 -3.07 9.55
CA THR A 2 -7.90 -1.84 9.30
C THR A 2 -6.75 -2.12 8.36
N ASP A 3 -6.78 -1.44 7.22
CA ASP A 3 -5.63 -1.26 6.34
C ASP A 3 -4.47 -0.61 7.13
N LEU A 4 -3.25 -1.10 6.90
CA LEU A 4 -2.04 -0.66 7.60
C LEU A 4 -1.76 0.82 7.35
N THR A 5 -2.14 1.34 6.18
CA THR A 5 -2.00 2.76 5.81
C THR A 5 -2.86 3.64 6.71
N THR A 6 -4.13 3.30 6.91
CA THR A 6 -5.03 4.01 7.85
C THR A 6 -4.45 4.05 9.26
N ARG A 7 -3.89 2.93 9.75
CA ARG A 7 -3.23 2.87 11.06
C ARG A 7 -1.99 3.75 11.12
N ALA A 8 -1.18 3.75 10.07
CA ALA A 8 0.01 4.60 9.96
C ALA A 8 -0.37 6.08 10.04
N GLN A 9 -1.40 6.52 9.31
CA GLN A 9 -1.88 7.91 9.35
C GLN A 9 -2.42 8.31 10.73
N LEU A 10 -3.12 7.42 11.45
CA LEU A 10 -3.53 7.69 12.84
C LEU A 10 -2.34 7.86 13.78
N ILE A 11 -1.29 7.05 13.62
CA ILE A 11 -0.07 7.15 14.44
C ILE A 11 0.66 8.46 14.15
N LEU A 12 0.78 8.84 12.88
CA LEU A 12 1.36 10.13 12.46
C LEU A 12 0.57 11.30 13.03
N LEU A 13 -0.76 11.29 12.88
CA LEU A 13 -1.64 12.33 13.43
C LEU A 13 -1.51 12.45 14.96
N ALA A 14 -1.51 11.31 15.67
CA ALA A 14 -1.33 11.29 17.11
C ALA A 14 0.01 11.92 17.52
N ARG A 15 1.08 11.64 16.76
CA ARG A 15 2.40 12.21 16.98
C ARG A 15 2.44 13.71 16.71
N THR A 16 1.85 14.18 15.61
CA THR A 16 1.72 15.61 15.28
C THR A 16 0.98 16.37 16.39
N LEU A 17 -0.06 15.77 16.97
CA LEU A 17 -0.85 16.36 18.06
C LEU A 17 -0.23 16.15 19.45
N HIS A 18 0.89 15.42 19.56
CA HIS A 18 1.50 15.02 20.83
C HIS A 18 0.53 14.31 21.80
N VAL A 19 -0.34 13.43 21.27
CA VAL A 19 -1.29 12.63 22.06
C VAL A 19 -1.08 11.14 21.87
N HIS A 20 -1.59 10.33 22.80
CA HIS A 20 -1.58 8.88 22.65
C HIS A 20 -2.47 8.43 21.48
N PRO A 21 -2.07 7.44 20.63
CA PRO A 21 -2.85 7.00 19.47
C PRO A 21 -4.30 6.58 19.76
N GLN A 22 -4.60 6.12 20.98
CA GLN A 22 -5.97 5.79 21.39
C GLN A 22 -6.89 7.03 21.41
N ARG A 23 -6.36 8.23 21.64
CA ARG A 23 -7.16 9.47 21.67
C ARG A 23 -7.72 9.83 20.30
N VAL A 24 -7.02 9.49 19.23
CA VAL A 24 -7.43 9.73 17.83
C VAL A 24 -8.06 8.50 17.18
N HIS A 25 -8.11 7.35 17.86
CA HIS A 25 -8.62 6.10 17.27
C HIS A 25 -10.08 6.21 16.79
N HIS A 26 -10.88 7.09 17.37
CA HIS A 26 -12.24 7.35 16.93
C HIS A 26 -12.32 7.94 15.51
N LEU A 27 -11.24 8.54 14.99
CA LEU A 27 -11.16 9.10 13.63
C LEU A 27 -10.92 8.02 12.55
N ARG A 28 -10.79 6.76 12.94
CA ARG A 28 -10.53 5.64 12.02
C ARG A 28 -11.53 5.51 10.88
N TYR A 29 -12.78 5.94 11.06
CA TYR A 29 -13.82 5.88 10.03
C TYR A 29 -13.53 6.78 8.82
N LEU A 30 -12.63 7.76 8.96
CA LEU A 30 -12.24 8.68 7.88
C LEU A 30 -11.43 7.96 6.77
N GLY A 31 -10.77 6.85 7.08
CA GLY A 31 -9.89 6.15 6.14
C GLY A 31 -8.54 6.87 5.95
N ALA A 32 -7.62 6.22 5.24
CA ALA A 32 -6.25 6.72 5.06
C ALA A 32 -6.19 8.12 4.42
N ASP A 33 -6.94 8.34 3.33
CA ASP A 33 -6.83 9.56 2.54
C ASP A 33 -7.27 10.80 3.31
N ARG A 34 -8.45 10.75 3.93
CA ARG A 34 -8.96 11.87 4.74
C ARG A 34 -8.14 12.10 6.00
N LEU A 35 -7.57 11.03 6.59
CA LEU A 35 -6.65 11.18 7.71
C LEU A 35 -5.34 11.84 7.29
N HIS A 36 -4.82 11.51 6.11
CA HIS A 36 -3.64 12.15 5.56
C HIS A 36 -3.89 13.63 5.29
N GLU A 37 -4.99 13.98 4.63
CA GLU A 37 -5.41 15.37 4.41
C GLU A 37 -5.52 16.14 5.72
N LEU A 38 -6.19 15.55 6.73
CA LEU A 38 -6.34 16.15 8.05
C LEU A 38 -4.99 16.37 8.74
N GLN A 39 -4.11 15.37 8.68
CA GLN A 39 -2.77 15.44 9.26
C GLN A 39 -1.95 16.56 8.61
N GLN A 40 -1.98 16.67 7.28
CA GLN A 40 -1.30 17.74 6.54
C GLN A 40 -1.82 19.13 6.91
N GLN A 41 -3.14 19.30 7.00
CA GLN A 41 -3.76 20.58 7.38
C GLN A 41 -3.41 20.99 8.82
N ILE A 42 -3.49 20.05 9.77
CA ILE A 42 -3.11 20.31 11.18
C ILE A 42 -1.63 20.64 11.28
N SER A 43 -0.77 19.85 10.62
CA SER A 43 0.67 20.12 10.56
C SER A 43 0.93 21.52 10.02
N GLY A 44 0.28 21.89 8.92
CA GLY A 44 0.29 23.23 8.35
C GLY A 44 0.04 24.33 9.37
N VAL A 45 -1.12 24.28 10.02
CA VAL A 45 -1.50 25.28 11.02
C VAL A 45 -0.53 25.34 12.20
N LEU A 46 -0.06 24.19 12.70
CA LEU A 46 0.87 24.14 13.84
C LEU A 46 2.25 24.74 13.52
N PHE A 47 2.76 24.52 12.30
CA PHE A 47 4.02 25.10 11.88
C PHE A 47 3.87 26.59 11.54
N ASP A 48 2.77 26.99 10.88
CA ASP A 48 2.50 28.38 10.49
C ASP A 48 2.33 29.32 11.71
N GLN A 49 1.82 28.79 12.84
CA GLN A 49 1.64 29.55 14.08
C GLN A 49 2.95 30.15 14.64
N HIS A 50 4.10 29.55 14.33
CA HIS A 50 5.39 29.98 14.88
C HIS A 50 6.29 30.70 13.86
N THR A 51 5.80 30.90 12.63
CA THR A 51 6.58 31.49 11.53
C THR A 51 7.16 32.86 11.88
N GLU A 52 6.39 33.74 12.53
CA GLU A 52 6.90 35.09 12.86
C GLU A 52 8.04 35.05 13.90
N THR A 53 7.94 34.17 14.90
CA THR A 53 8.99 34.00 15.91
C THR A 53 10.27 33.45 15.28
N PHE A 54 10.16 32.43 14.42
CA PHE A 54 11.31 31.86 13.75
C PHE A 54 11.94 32.80 12.72
N ARG A 55 11.15 33.63 12.03
CA ARG A 55 11.65 34.69 11.15
C ARG A 55 12.57 35.67 11.89
N ARG A 56 12.21 36.06 13.12
CA ARG A 56 13.05 36.95 13.94
C ARG A 56 14.38 36.28 14.35
N ILE A 57 14.34 34.99 14.67
CA ILE A 57 15.54 34.20 14.98
C ILE A 57 16.41 34.05 13.73
N SER A 58 15.79 33.77 12.59
CA SER A 58 16.44 33.60 11.30
C SER A 58 17.19 34.86 10.84
N ALA A 59 16.66 36.05 11.15
CA ALA A 59 17.35 37.31 10.86
C ALA A 59 18.72 37.44 11.55
N LEU A 60 18.97 36.72 12.65
CA LEU A 60 20.25 36.72 13.37
C LEU A 60 21.25 35.68 12.82
N VAL A 61 20.77 34.70 12.06
CA VAL A 61 21.57 33.57 11.56
C VAL A 61 22.76 34.02 10.70
N PRO A 62 22.67 35.03 9.81
CA PRO A 62 23.82 35.51 9.04
C PRO A 62 25.00 35.97 9.91
N PHE A 63 24.72 36.55 11.07
CA PHE A 63 25.71 37.27 11.89
C PHE A 63 26.46 36.38 12.90
N ILE A 64 25.94 35.19 13.21
CA ILE A 64 26.53 34.30 14.22
C ILE A 64 27.27 33.14 13.52
N PRO A 65 28.58 32.94 13.80
CA PRO A 65 29.34 31.82 13.23
C PRO A 65 28.83 30.45 13.71
N LEU A 66 28.66 29.50 12.79
CA LEU A 66 28.17 28.14 13.08
C LEU A 66 29.09 27.35 14.02
N SER A 67 30.40 27.56 13.92
CA SER A 67 31.40 26.92 14.79
C SER A 67 31.22 27.24 16.27
N ILE A 68 30.59 28.36 16.59
CA ILE A 68 30.30 28.77 17.97
C ILE A 68 28.86 28.41 18.33
N SER A 69 27.90 28.68 17.43
CA SER A 69 26.49 28.51 17.74
C SER A 69 26.07 27.05 17.83
N ILE A 70 26.51 26.18 16.92
CA ILE A 70 26.04 24.80 16.88
C ILE A 70 26.38 24.05 18.17
N PRO A 71 27.64 24.01 18.67
CA PRO A 71 27.95 23.34 19.93
C PRO A 71 27.11 23.83 21.12
N LEU A 72 26.77 25.12 21.15
CA LEU A 72 25.94 25.70 22.19
C LEU A 72 24.47 25.27 22.05
N VAL A 73 23.94 25.28 20.83
CA VAL A 73 22.55 24.91 20.52
C VAL A 73 22.26 23.46 20.93
N GLN A 74 23.09 22.50 20.51
CA GLN A 74 22.88 21.08 20.86
C GLN A 74 23.01 20.81 22.37
N LYS A 75 23.67 21.69 23.13
CA LYS A 75 23.82 21.55 24.58
C LYS A 75 22.71 22.24 25.37
N LEU A 76 22.20 23.38 24.91
CA LEU A 76 21.31 24.25 25.68
C LEU A 76 19.88 24.30 25.15
N VAL A 77 19.66 24.05 23.86
CA VAL A 77 18.35 24.20 23.22
C VAL A 77 17.64 22.83 23.15
N PRO A 78 16.42 22.71 23.70
CA PRO A 78 15.65 21.47 23.58
C PRO A 78 15.42 21.05 22.11
N PRO A 79 15.54 19.75 21.77
CA PRO A 79 15.39 19.27 20.39
C PRO A 79 14.08 19.69 19.71
N MET A 80 12.98 19.78 20.46
CA MET A 80 11.69 20.25 19.94
C MET A 80 11.77 21.67 19.37
N THR A 81 12.45 22.57 20.07
CA THR A 81 12.59 23.97 19.63
C THR A 81 13.45 24.05 18.39
N THR A 82 14.57 23.31 18.36
CA THR A 82 15.47 23.26 17.21
C THR A 82 14.78 22.64 15.99
N GLY A 83 14.07 21.52 16.15
CA GLY A 83 13.34 20.89 15.05
C GLY A 83 12.29 21.80 14.43
N ARG A 84 11.49 22.49 15.25
CA ARG A 84 10.48 23.45 14.75
C ARG A 84 11.13 24.66 14.05
N ALA A 85 12.25 25.15 14.56
CA ALA A 85 12.96 26.29 13.98
C ALA A 85 13.68 25.91 12.67
N ALA A 86 14.20 24.70 12.57
CA ALA A 86 15.05 24.26 11.48
C ALA A 86 14.37 24.31 10.11
N GLY A 87 13.06 24.05 10.02
CA GLY A 87 12.32 24.19 8.76
C GLY A 87 12.29 25.65 8.26
N ALA A 88 11.86 26.58 9.10
CA ALA A 88 11.76 28.00 8.75
C ALA A 88 13.14 28.63 8.49
N VAL A 89 14.11 28.38 9.38
CA VAL A 89 15.49 28.88 9.23
C VAL A 89 16.18 28.25 8.03
N GLY A 90 15.92 26.97 7.78
CA GLY A 90 16.55 26.22 6.69
C GLY A 90 16.12 26.72 5.31
N VAL A 91 14.83 27.03 5.13
CA VAL A 91 14.32 27.61 3.88
C VAL A 91 14.90 29.00 3.62
N GLU A 92 15.07 29.83 4.66
CA GLU A 92 15.65 31.17 4.50
C GLU A 92 17.18 31.16 4.29
N HIS A 93 17.90 30.22 4.92
CA HIS A 93 19.37 30.11 4.87
C HIS A 93 19.84 28.71 4.49
N PRO A 94 19.54 28.23 3.27
CA PRO A 94 19.73 26.83 2.90
C PRO A 94 21.19 26.35 2.98
N VAL A 95 22.15 27.18 2.58
CA VAL A 95 23.58 26.85 2.66
C VAL A 95 24.01 26.63 4.11
N LYS A 96 23.58 27.51 5.03
CA LYS A 96 23.88 27.36 6.46
C LYS A 96 23.15 26.18 7.07
N ALA A 97 21.97 25.82 6.58
CA ALA A 97 21.26 24.62 7.01
C ALA A 97 22.03 23.34 6.65
N ALA A 98 22.53 23.26 5.42
CA ALA A 98 23.38 22.17 4.97
C ALA A 98 24.67 22.07 5.80
N GLU A 99 25.37 23.19 6.01
CA GLU A 99 26.56 23.24 6.88
C GLU A 99 26.23 22.83 8.32
N THR A 100 25.10 23.29 8.88
CA THR A 100 24.66 22.91 10.21
C THR A 100 24.49 21.40 10.35
N LEU A 101 23.89 20.72 9.37
CA LEU A 101 23.73 19.26 9.39
C LEU A 101 25.08 18.53 9.51
N THR A 102 26.15 19.05 8.90
CA THR A 102 27.50 18.46 9.02
C THR A 102 28.12 18.59 10.41
N MET A 103 27.60 19.48 11.25
CA MET A 103 28.14 19.80 12.57
C MET A 103 27.30 19.22 13.72
N LEU A 104 26.08 18.75 13.43
CA LEU A 104 25.15 18.24 14.43
C LEU A 104 25.52 16.82 14.84
N ASP A 105 25.43 16.53 16.14
CA ASP A 105 25.46 15.16 16.63
C ASP A 105 24.24 14.38 16.08
N PRO A 106 24.43 13.20 15.44
CA PRO A 106 23.33 12.44 14.86
C PRO A 106 22.23 12.08 15.85
N ARG A 107 22.55 11.91 17.15
CA ARG A 107 21.56 11.63 18.19
C ARG A 107 20.67 12.82 18.47
N TYR A 108 21.27 14.01 18.54
CA TYR A 108 20.53 15.26 18.74
C TYR A 108 19.68 15.59 17.51
N ALA A 109 20.22 15.42 16.30
CA ALA A 109 19.46 15.58 15.06
C ALA A 109 18.28 14.59 14.97
N ALA A 110 18.48 13.33 15.36
CA ALA A 110 17.40 12.35 15.47
C ALA A 110 16.34 12.73 16.52
N ASP A 111 16.72 13.39 17.62
CA ASP A 111 15.76 13.93 18.60
C ASP A 111 14.96 15.13 18.06
N CYS A 112 15.54 15.89 17.12
CA CYS A 112 14.88 17.01 16.46
C CYS A 112 13.90 16.54 15.36
N ALA A 113 14.20 15.43 14.69
CA ALA A 113 13.49 14.97 13.51
C ALA A 113 11.95 14.84 13.65
N PRO A 114 11.38 14.36 14.78
CA PRO A 114 9.92 14.29 14.96
C PRO A 114 9.20 15.64 14.93
N TYR A 115 9.94 16.75 15.06
CA TYR A 115 9.41 18.11 15.15
C TYR A 115 9.74 18.96 13.92
N LEU A 116 10.39 18.37 12.91
CA LEU A 116 10.64 19.00 11.62
C LEU A 116 9.36 18.96 10.78
N ASP A 117 9.16 19.99 9.95
CA ASP A 117 8.14 20.00 8.91
C ASP A 117 8.72 19.38 7.62
N PRO A 118 8.27 18.18 7.19
CA PRO A 118 8.78 17.56 5.97
C PRO A 118 8.66 18.45 4.73
N ARG A 119 7.64 19.33 4.67
CA ARG A 119 7.40 20.24 3.53
C ARG A 119 8.46 21.33 3.42
N ALA A 120 9.01 21.77 4.55
CA ALA A 120 10.10 22.74 4.59
C ALA A 120 11.43 22.06 4.21
N ILE A 121 11.64 20.83 4.67
CA ILE A 121 12.85 20.06 4.34
C ILE A 121 12.89 19.67 2.87
N GLU A 122 11.75 19.33 2.26
CA GLU A 122 11.64 19.02 0.84
C GLU A 122 12.16 20.16 -0.05
N GLN A 123 11.92 21.43 0.32
CA GLN A 123 12.39 22.60 -0.42
C GLN A 123 13.92 22.77 -0.43
N ILE A 124 14.62 22.14 0.51
CA ILE A 124 16.08 22.25 0.66
C ILE A 124 16.77 20.88 0.53
N ALA A 125 16.04 19.83 0.14
CA ALA A 125 16.53 18.46 0.10
C ALA A 125 17.74 18.29 -0.84
N ASP A 126 17.75 19.00 -1.96
CA ASP A 126 18.85 18.97 -2.96
C ASP A 126 20.18 19.49 -2.41
N MET A 127 20.15 20.27 -1.32
CA MET A 127 21.36 20.80 -0.66
C MET A 127 21.78 19.98 0.55
N ALA A 128 21.00 18.96 0.93
CA ALA A 128 21.29 18.19 2.13
C ALA A 128 22.58 17.36 1.94
N PRO A 129 23.55 17.44 2.87
CA PRO A 129 24.75 16.64 2.79
C PRO A 129 24.41 15.16 3.02
N THR A 130 24.80 14.30 2.09
CA THR A 130 24.39 12.89 2.08
C THR A 130 24.86 12.11 3.32
N GLN A 131 26.12 12.28 3.73
CA GLN A 131 26.70 11.52 4.85
C GLN A 131 26.01 11.82 6.20
N PRO A 132 25.82 13.09 6.63
CA PRO A 132 25.05 13.39 7.83
C PRO A 132 23.61 12.86 7.79
N VAL A 133 22.93 12.94 6.62
CA VAL A 133 21.58 12.39 6.49
C VAL A 133 21.58 10.88 6.74
N VAL A 134 22.54 10.14 6.17
CA VAL A 134 22.70 8.70 6.39
C VAL A 134 22.94 8.38 7.87
N GLU A 135 23.74 9.17 8.58
CA GLU A 135 24.01 8.99 10.01
C GLU A 135 22.75 9.20 10.86
N ILE A 136 21.96 10.23 10.54
CA ILE A 136 20.66 10.50 11.19
C ILE A 136 19.68 9.36 10.93
N VAL A 137 19.58 8.89 9.68
CA VAL A 137 18.71 7.75 9.33
C VAL A 137 19.13 6.50 10.10
N ASN A 138 20.43 6.18 10.13
CA ASN A 138 20.93 5.03 10.90
C ASN A 138 20.61 5.15 12.40
N GLU A 139 20.69 6.36 12.98
CA GLU A 139 20.33 6.59 14.37
C GLU A 139 18.82 6.42 14.62
N LEU A 140 17.96 6.90 13.73
CA LEU A 140 16.50 6.67 13.80
C LEU A 140 16.16 5.18 13.71
N LEU A 141 16.77 4.45 12.77
CA LEU A 141 16.54 3.02 12.59
C LEU A 141 17.06 2.20 13.78
N ARG A 142 18.22 2.56 14.33
CA ARG A 142 18.78 1.95 15.56
C ARG A 142 17.80 2.07 16.74
N ARG A 143 17.07 3.19 16.84
CA ARG A 143 16.02 3.45 17.84
C ARG A 143 14.68 2.81 17.51
N ARG A 144 14.54 2.22 16.31
CA ARG A 144 13.29 1.72 15.72
C ARG A 144 12.23 2.81 15.57
N ASP A 145 12.64 4.07 15.37
CA ASP A 145 11.74 5.19 15.18
C ASP A 145 11.32 5.36 13.71
N TYR A 146 10.69 4.31 13.17
CA TYR A 146 10.28 4.21 11.77
C TYR A 146 9.19 5.24 11.39
N VAL A 147 8.39 5.63 12.38
CA VAL A 147 7.31 6.61 12.23
C VAL A 147 7.88 7.99 11.88
N THR A 148 9.04 8.36 12.44
CA THR A 148 9.71 9.63 12.13
C THR A 148 10.38 9.59 10.76
N ALA A 149 11.01 8.46 10.41
CA ALA A 149 11.73 8.33 9.13
C ALA A 149 10.79 8.31 7.92
N GLY A 150 9.61 7.68 8.02
CA GLY A 150 8.69 7.48 6.88
C GLY A 150 8.29 8.75 6.13
N PRO A 151 7.83 9.82 6.81
CA PRO A 151 7.45 11.08 6.15
C PRO A 151 8.59 11.75 5.37
N PHE A 152 9.86 11.57 5.77
CA PHE A 152 11.00 12.16 5.06
C PHE A 152 11.35 11.42 3.76
N LEU A 153 10.63 10.36 3.42
CA LEU A 153 10.80 9.72 2.12
C LEU A 153 10.44 10.66 0.96
N SER A 154 9.57 11.66 1.18
CA SER A 154 9.29 12.70 0.17
C SER A 154 10.49 13.60 -0.11
N CYS A 155 11.45 13.68 0.82
CA CYS A 155 12.69 14.44 0.67
C CYS A 155 13.81 13.61 0.02
N ALA A 156 13.55 12.37 -0.40
CA ALA A 156 14.58 11.46 -0.88
C ALA A 156 14.97 11.75 -2.33
N THR A 157 16.00 12.58 -2.52
CA THR A 157 16.61 12.82 -3.84
C THR A 157 17.36 11.57 -4.33
N PRO A 158 17.63 11.44 -5.65
CA PRO A 158 18.41 10.32 -6.16
C PRO A 158 19.77 10.15 -5.46
N GLU A 159 20.45 11.25 -5.15
CA GLU A 159 21.74 11.24 -4.46
C GLU A 159 21.59 10.75 -3.01
N LEU A 160 20.54 11.18 -2.30
CA LEU A 160 20.25 10.72 -0.94
C LEU A 160 19.85 9.25 -0.90
N ILE A 161 19.05 8.78 -1.86
CA ILE A 161 18.68 7.36 -1.98
C ILE A 161 19.94 6.52 -2.22
N ALA A 162 20.82 6.93 -3.13
CA ALA A 162 22.08 6.23 -3.39
C ALA A 162 22.99 6.19 -2.15
N ALA A 163 23.06 7.29 -1.40
CA ALA A 163 23.82 7.34 -0.15
C ALA A 163 23.23 6.42 0.93
N VAL A 164 21.90 6.39 1.06
CA VAL A 164 21.18 5.46 1.97
C VAL A 164 21.40 4.01 1.54
N GLU A 165 21.39 3.71 0.24
CA GLU A 165 21.74 2.39 -0.30
C GLU A 165 23.14 1.94 0.14
N ALA A 166 24.12 2.84 0.09
CA ALA A 166 25.50 2.55 0.47
C ALA A 166 25.70 2.42 1.99
N GLY A 167 25.13 3.34 2.76
CA GLY A 167 25.50 3.55 4.17
C GLY A 167 24.50 3.06 5.21
N VAL A 168 23.28 2.67 4.84
CA VAL A 168 22.29 2.09 5.76
C VAL A 168 22.28 0.58 5.64
N HIS A 169 22.43 -0.14 6.76
CA HIS A 169 22.46 -1.60 6.78
C HIS A 169 21.14 -2.24 7.20
N ASP A 170 20.23 -1.50 7.84
CA ASP A 170 18.96 -2.01 8.36
C ASP A 170 17.84 -2.00 7.29
N ASP A 171 17.82 -3.02 6.44
CA ASP A 171 16.75 -3.20 5.43
C ASP A 171 15.36 -3.32 6.06
N ALA A 172 15.25 -3.99 7.21
CA ALA A 172 13.97 -4.15 7.90
C ALA A 172 13.43 -2.80 8.39
N GLY A 173 14.31 -1.96 8.94
CA GLY A 173 13.98 -0.61 9.35
C GLY A 173 13.55 0.29 8.21
N LEU A 174 14.21 0.21 7.05
CA LEU A 174 13.78 0.95 5.85
C LEU A 174 12.39 0.54 5.37
N ILE A 175 12.09 -0.78 5.34
CA ILE A 175 10.76 -1.28 4.97
C ILE A 175 9.69 -0.81 5.95
N HIS A 176 9.98 -0.88 7.26
CA HIS A 176 9.06 -0.37 8.27
C HIS A 176 8.84 1.13 8.17
N SER A 177 9.87 1.91 7.80
CA SER A 177 9.76 3.36 7.60
C SER A 177 8.91 3.68 6.37
N ALA A 178 9.13 2.98 5.26
CA ALA A 178 8.34 3.13 4.04
C ALA A 178 6.84 2.81 4.25
N ALA A 179 6.50 1.94 5.21
CA ALA A 179 5.11 1.67 5.58
C ALA A 179 4.38 2.88 6.20
N TYR A 180 5.11 3.90 6.68
CA TYR A 180 4.54 5.18 7.13
C TYR A 180 4.53 6.28 6.06
N ALA A 181 5.22 6.08 4.93
CA ALA A 181 5.12 7.00 3.80
C ALA A 181 3.75 6.86 3.14
N TYR A 182 3.07 7.98 2.87
CA TYR A 182 1.74 7.98 2.26
C TYR A 182 1.80 8.04 0.72
N ASP A 183 2.72 8.82 0.17
CA ASP A 183 2.78 9.09 -1.28
C ASP A 183 3.23 7.87 -2.09
N VAL A 184 2.33 7.40 -2.96
CA VAL A 184 2.51 6.24 -3.85
C VAL A 184 3.54 6.51 -4.95
N ALA A 185 3.56 7.71 -5.51
CA ALA A 185 4.48 8.06 -6.59
C ALA A 185 5.92 8.10 -6.06
N ILE A 186 6.11 8.67 -4.87
CA ILE A 186 7.41 8.69 -4.17
C ILE A 186 7.85 7.27 -3.82
N LEU A 187 6.96 6.45 -3.24
CA LEU A 187 7.27 5.04 -2.96
C LEU A 187 7.73 4.30 -4.22
N SER A 188 7.01 4.48 -5.33
CA SER A 188 7.34 3.83 -6.59
C SER A 188 8.66 4.33 -7.16
N ALA A 189 8.94 5.64 -7.10
CA ALA A 189 10.21 6.23 -7.54
C ALA A 189 11.40 5.69 -6.73
N VAL A 190 11.29 5.66 -5.41
CA VAL A 190 12.33 5.12 -4.52
C VAL A 190 12.57 3.65 -4.84
N VAL A 191 11.52 2.82 -4.94
CA VAL A 191 11.68 1.39 -5.21
C VAL A 191 12.27 1.15 -6.61
N ARG A 192 11.91 1.95 -7.63
CA ARG A 192 12.57 1.91 -8.95
C ARG A 192 14.06 2.17 -8.83
N GLN A 193 14.45 3.18 -8.06
CA GLN A 193 15.87 3.44 -7.83
C GLN A 193 16.56 2.30 -7.07
N LEU A 194 15.93 1.70 -6.06
CA LEU A 194 16.49 0.54 -5.37
C LEU A 194 16.62 -0.71 -6.29
N LEU A 195 15.81 -0.80 -7.35
CA LEU A 195 15.86 -1.85 -8.37
C LEU A 195 16.98 -1.60 -9.39
N ASP A 196 17.02 -0.38 -9.94
CA ASP A 196 17.84 0.00 -11.09
C ASP A 196 19.16 0.68 -10.73
N GLY A 197 19.27 1.13 -9.48
CA GLY A 197 20.40 1.86 -8.94
C GLY A 197 21.68 1.02 -8.87
N PRO A 198 22.82 1.68 -8.61
CA PRO A 198 24.14 1.04 -8.65
C PRO A 198 24.27 -0.12 -7.67
N TYR A 199 23.58 -0.09 -6.53
CA TYR A 199 23.67 -1.12 -5.50
C TYR A 199 22.62 -2.24 -5.65
N ARG A 200 21.60 -2.05 -6.51
CA ARG A 200 20.51 -3.01 -6.75
C ARG A 200 20.04 -3.68 -5.44
N ARG A 201 19.54 -2.87 -4.52
CA ARG A 201 19.29 -3.27 -3.13
C ARG A 201 18.09 -4.22 -2.97
N VAL A 202 17.12 -4.20 -3.88
CA VAL A 202 15.86 -4.97 -3.75
C VAL A 202 16.07 -6.48 -3.56
N PRO A 203 16.95 -7.20 -4.29
CA PRO A 203 17.24 -8.61 -4.00
C PRO A 203 17.62 -8.90 -2.55
N ARG A 204 18.46 -8.06 -1.93
CA ARG A 204 18.82 -8.20 -0.51
C ARG A 204 17.62 -7.96 0.39
N MET A 205 16.84 -6.92 0.11
CA MET A 205 15.63 -6.60 0.87
C MET A 205 14.57 -7.70 0.76
N ALA A 206 14.39 -8.29 -0.42
CA ALA A 206 13.49 -9.41 -0.65
C ALA A 206 13.88 -10.62 0.22
N GLN A 207 15.18 -10.94 0.30
CA GLN A 207 15.65 -11.98 1.21
C GLN A 207 15.38 -11.65 2.68
N THR A 208 15.56 -10.40 3.08
CA THR A 208 15.24 -9.90 4.43
C THR A 208 13.75 -10.04 4.74
N VAL A 209 12.86 -9.79 3.77
CA VAL A 209 11.41 -9.98 3.91
C VAL A 209 11.04 -11.46 4.06
N LEU A 210 11.58 -12.33 3.19
CA LEU A 210 11.30 -13.76 3.22
C LEU A 210 11.75 -14.43 4.52
N SER A 211 12.91 -14.06 5.04
CA SER A 211 13.44 -14.51 6.34
C SER A 211 12.90 -13.73 7.54
N GLY A 212 12.04 -12.74 7.30
CA GLY A 212 11.60 -11.74 8.26
C GLY A 212 10.51 -12.19 9.23
N THR A 213 10.19 -11.31 10.17
CA THR A 213 9.04 -11.50 11.07
C THR A 213 7.71 -11.28 10.34
N PRO A 214 6.57 -11.78 10.86
CA PRO A 214 5.26 -11.49 10.28
C PRO A 214 4.95 -9.99 10.18
N ALA A 215 5.45 -9.19 11.13
CA ALA A 215 5.29 -7.73 11.11
C ALA A 215 6.07 -7.08 9.95
N LEU A 216 7.29 -7.55 9.68
CA LEU A 216 8.08 -7.07 8.54
C LEU A 216 7.44 -7.46 7.21
N GLN A 217 6.95 -8.70 7.10
CA GLN A 217 6.25 -9.17 5.90
C GLN A 217 4.98 -8.37 5.62
N HIS A 218 4.20 -8.05 6.66
CA HIS A 218 3.02 -7.20 6.53
C HIS A 218 3.41 -5.77 6.08
N ALA A 219 4.44 -5.18 6.66
CA ALA A 219 4.94 -3.87 6.24
C ALA A 219 5.40 -3.89 4.77
N ALA A 220 6.13 -4.92 4.35
CA ALA A 220 6.57 -5.10 2.98
C ALA A 220 5.40 -5.23 2.00
N LEU A 221 4.42 -6.09 2.31
CA LEU A 221 3.21 -6.26 1.49
C LEU A 221 2.42 -4.96 1.38
N SER A 222 2.28 -4.22 2.48
CA SER A 222 1.62 -2.91 2.48
C SER A 222 2.35 -1.87 1.63
N VAL A 223 3.69 -1.84 1.66
CA VAL A 223 4.47 -0.97 0.78
C VAL A 223 4.31 -1.38 -0.68
N PHE A 224 4.54 -2.65 -1.01
CA PHE A 224 4.54 -3.11 -2.39
C PHE A 224 3.18 -3.04 -3.06
N SER A 225 2.10 -3.39 -2.36
CA SER A 225 0.73 -3.33 -2.92
C SER A 225 0.28 -1.92 -3.30
N ARG A 226 0.96 -0.88 -2.79
CA ARG A 226 0.69 0.51 -3.12
C ARG A 226 1.54 1.05 -4.26
N CYS A 227 2.62 0.35 -4.66
CA CYS A 227 3.47 0.82 -5.75
C CYS A 227 2.78 0.69 -7.12
N ASP A 228 3.31 1.39 -8.12
CA ASP A 228 2.88 1.26 -9.50
C ASP A 228 3.05 -0.18 -10.01
N THR A 229 2.21 -0.57 -10.98
CA THR A 229 2.14 -1.96 -11.44
C THR A 229 3.45 -2.48 -12.02
N ASP A 230 4.24 -1.63 -12.69
CA ASP A 230 5.56 -2.02 -13.22
C ASP A 230 6.53 -2.37 -12.09
N VAL A 231 6.47 -1.64 -10.98
CA VAL A 231 7.29 -1.89 -9.80
C VAL A 231 6.85 -3.19 -9.12
N ILE A 232 5.55 -3.41 -8.95
CA ILE A 232 5.01 -4.64 -8.36
C ILE A 232 5.48 -5.87 -9.15
N SER A 233 5.37 -5.85 -10.48
CA SER A 233 5.81 -6.97 -11.32
C SER A 233 7.29 -7.27 -11.12
N ARG A 234 8.15 -6.25 -11.16
CA ARG A 234 9.61 -6.41 -11.06
C ARG A 234 10.07 -6.83 -9.66
N VAL A 235 9.53 -6.23 -8.62
CA VAL A 235 9.80 -6.64 -7.23
C VAL A 235 9.28 -8.05 -6.99
N GLY A 236 8.10 -8.39 -7.53
CA GLY A 236 7.53 -9.72 -7.46
C GLY A 236 8.43 -10.80 -8.09
N ASP A 237 9.01 -10.52 -9.26
CA ASP A 237 9.98 -11.42 -9.90
C ASP A 237 11.23 -11.62 -9.05
N VAL A 238 11.72 -10.56 -8.41
CA VAL A 238 12.86 -10.68 -7.49
C VAL A 238 12.49 -11.46 -6.22
N LEU A 239 11.30 -11.18 -5.67
CA LEU A 239 10.82 -11.81 -4.44
C LEU A 239 10.54 -13.30 -4.62
N PHE A 240 9.92 -13.70 -5.73
CA PHE A 240 9.49 -15.08 -5.96
C PHE A 240 10.40 -15.87 -6.90
N GLY A 241 11.20 -15.23 -7.75
CA GLY A 241 11.99 -15.91 -8.77
C GLY A 241 13.02 -16.90 -8.22
N ASN A 242 13.55 -16.66 -7.02
CA ASN A 242 14.52 -17.54 -6.35
C ASN A 242 14.09 -17.94 -4.93
N ALA A 243 12.84 -17.67 -4.54
CA ALA A 243 12.38 -17.99 -3.20
C ALA A 243 12.25 -19.50 -3.01
N ARG A 244 12.65 -19.97 -1.82
CA ARG A 244 12.41 -21.37 -1.44
C ARG A 244 10.91 -21.56 -1.20
N PRO A 245 10.31 -22.71 -1.58
CA PRO A 245 8.89 -22.96 -1.36
C PRO A 245 8.44 -22.76 0.10
N ARG A 246 9.29 -23.11 1.06
CA ARG A 246 9.03 -22.89 2.49
C ARG A 246 8.88 -21.41 2.85
N ASP A 247 9.69 -20.54 2.27
CA ASP A 247 9.68 -19.11 2.61
C ASP A 247 8.41 -18.44 2.03
N VAL A 248 8.03 -18.84 0.81
CA VAL A 248 6.76 -18.43 0.19
C VAL A 248 5.56 -18.93 1.01
N ALA A 249 5.58 -20.19 1.46
CA ALA A 249 4.52 -20.73 2.31
C ALA A 249 4.37 -19.94 3.61
N LEU A 250 5.49 -19.57 4.25
CA LEU A 250 5.48 -18.75 5.45
C LEU A 250 4.91 -17.35 5.19
N LEU A 251 5.28 -16.71 4.07
CA LEU A 251 4.74 -15.41 3.67
C LEU A 251 3.22 -15.46 3.50
N VAL A 252 2.69 -16.46 2.78
CA VAL A 252 1.25 -16.65 2.56
C VAL A 252 0.51 -16.89 3.87
N MET A 253 1.03 -17.78 4.72
CA MET A 253 0.42 -18.10 6.01
C MET A 253 0.46 -16.91 6.98
N ASN A 254 1.53 -16.13 6.96
CA ASN A 254 1.64 -14.93 7.78
C ASN A 254 0.70 -13.84 7.27
N ALA A 255 0.56 -13.66 5.96
CA ALA A 255 -0.41 -12.74 5.37
C ALA A 255 -1.84 -13.07 5.83
N LEU A 256 -2.22 -14.36 5.85
CA LEU A 256 -3.50 -14.81 6.42
C LEU A 256 -3.62 -14.47 7.91
N ARG A 257 -2.58 -14.76 8.71
CA ARG A 257 -2.61 -14.55 10.16
C ARG A 257 -2.72 -13.07 10.55
N VAL A 258 -2.01 -12.20 9.85
CA VAL A 258 -1.96 -10.75 10.15
C VAL A 258 -3.02 -9.94 9.40
N GLY A 259 -3.78 -10.59 8.50
CA GLY A 259 -4.83 -9.95 7.72
C GLY A 259 -4.36 -9.18 6.50
N ALA A 260 -3.17 -9.47 5.98
CA ALA A 260 -2.53 -8.82 4.83
C ALA A 260 -2.78 -9.56 3.49
N VAL A 261 -3.82 -10.39 3.44
CA VAL A 261 -4.19 -11.12 2.22
C VAL A 261 -4.54 -10.16 1.06
N PRO A 262 -5.32 -9.09 1.24
CA PRO A 262 -5.66 -8.19 0.14
C PRO A 262 -4.41 -7.62 -0.52
N GLU A 263 -3.45 -7.15 0.27
CA GLU A 263 -2.16 -6.62 -0.19
C GLU A 263 -1.35 -7.68 -0.94
N PHE A 264 -1.33 -8.91 -0.41
CA PHE A 264 -0.71 -10.05 -1.08
C PHE A 264 -1.39 -10.38 -2.43
N LEU A 265 -2.72 -10.35 -2.49
CA LEU A 265 -3.47 -10.61 -3.71
C LEU A 265 -3.27 -9.48 -4.74
N THR A 266 -3.29 -8.22 -4.32
CA THR A 266 -2.96 -7.09 -5.19
C THR A 266 -1.59 -7.29 -5.84
N MET A 267 -0.58 -7.69 -5.06
CA MET A 267 0.72 -8.07 -5.61
C MET A 267 0.61 -9.26 -6.58
N ALA A 268 -0.06 -10.35 -6.19
CA ALA A 268 -0.24 -11.55 -7.01
C ALA A 268 -0.90 -11.25 -8.37
N GLY A 269 -1.80 -10.27 -8.43
CA GLY A 269 -2.51 -9.86 -9.65
C GLY A 269 -1.62 -9.23 -10.72
N HIS A 270 -0.44 -8.76 -10.33
CA HIS A 270 0.53 -8.09 -11.21
C HIS A 270 1.85 -8.87 -11.36
N LEU A 271 1.95 -10.08 -10.80
CA LEU A 271 3.12 -10.91 -10.99
C LEU A 271 3.27 -11.35 -12.45
N THR A 272 4.51 -11.40 -12.92
CA THR A 272 4.80 -11.99 -14.24
C THR A 272 4.66 -13.52 -14.16
N PRO A 273 4.71 -14.24 -15.31
CA PRO A 273 4.74 -15.70 -15.29
C PRO A 273 5.83 -16.25 -14.35
N LEU A 274 7.02 -15.64 -14.31
CA LEU A 274 8.14 -16.08 -13.48
C LEU A 274 7.75 -16.16 -12.00
N GLY A 275 7.27 -15.05 -11.42
CA GLY A 275 6.84 -15.03 -10.02
C GLY A 275 5.63 -15.92 -9.73
N LEU A 276 4.69 -16.01 -10.69
CA LEU A 276 3.49 -16.84 -10.52
C LEU A 276 3.79 -18.34 -10.49
N TRP A 277 4.79 -18.83 -11.24
CA TRP A 277 5.16 -20.25 -11.22
C TRP A 277 5.60 -20.72 -9.83
N THR A 278 6.43 -19.93 -9.14
CA THR A 278 6.87 -20.26 -7.77
C THR A 278 5.69 -20.25 -6.79
N LEU A 279 4.70 -19.39 -7.03
CA LEU A 279 3.53 -19.28 -6.16
C LEU A 279 2.55 -20.43 -6.38
N VAL A 280 2.15 -20.69 -7.62
CA VAL A 280 1.14 -21.69 -7.98
C VAL A 280 1.58 -23.11 -7.64
N GLY A 281 2.86 -23.43 -7.78
CA GLY A 281 3.40 -24.75 -7.44
C GLY A 281 3.65 -24.96 -5.94
N ASN A 282 3.26 -24.03 -5.07
CA ASN A 282 3.61 -24.09 -3.66
C ASN A 282 2.66 -25.00 -2.86
N PRO A 283 3.16 -25.97 -2.06
CA PRO A 283 2.33 -26.86 -1.25
C PRO A 283 1.42 -26.17 -0.23
N VAL A 284 1.68 -24.89 0.09
CA VAL A 284 0.80 -24.10 0.97
C VAL A 284 -0.65 -24.06 0.48
N PHE A 285 -0.86 -24.13 -0.84
CA PHE A 285 -2.19 -24.08 -1.45
C PHE A 285 -2.95 -25.41 -1.39
N GLU A 286 -2.30 -26.52 -1.02
CA GLU A 286 -2.99 -27.79 -0.75
C GLU A 286 -3.86 -27.72 0.52
N ASN A 287 -3.54 -26.78 1.42
CA ASN A 287 -4.34 -26.53 2.61
C ASN A 287 -5.61 -25.76 2.24
N ALA A 288 -6.76 -26.42 2.34
CA ALA A 288 -8.05 -25.82 2.03
C ALA A 288 -8.38 -24.56 2.84
N GLY A 289 -7.84 -24.44 4.05
CA GLY A 289 -8.00 -23.24 4.88
C GLY A 289 -7.35 -21.99 4.30
N VAL A 290 -6.32 -22.14 3.46
CA VAL A 290 -5.63 -21.02 2.80
C VAL A 290 -6.52 -20.41 1.73
N ALA A 291 -7.04 -21.21 0.80
CA ALA A 291 -7.94 -20.75 -0.26
C ALA A 291 -9.21 -20.10 0.31
N ALA A 292 -9.87 -20.78 1.25
CA ALA A 292 -11.07 -20.27 1.90
C ALA A 292 -10.80 -19.01 2.74
N GLY A 293 -9.66 -18.98 3.43
CA GLY A 293 -9.20 -17.81 4.17
C GLY A 293 -9.00 -16.61 3.25
N MET A 294 -8.40 -16.82 2.06
CA MET A 294 -8.17 -15.74 1.11
C MET A 294 -9.49 -15.08 0.67
N VAL A 295 -10.45 -15.89 0.22
CA VAL A 295 -11.77 -15.41 -0.22
C VAL A 295 -12.50 -14.66 0.88
N ARG A 296 -12.47 -15.17 2.11
CA ARG A 296 -13.17 -14.54 3.25
C ARG A 296 -12.67 -13.11 3.53
N THR A 297 -11.40 -12.83 3.30
CA THR A 297 -10.85 -11.47 3.51
C THR A 297 -11.31 -10.44 2.48
N LEU A 298 -11.91 -10.90 1.38
CA LEU A 298 -12.43 -10.05 0.30
C LEU A 298 -13.91 -9.66 0.49
N ASP A 299 -14.61 -10.26 1.45
CA ASP A 299 -16.02 -9.91 1.72
C ASP A 299 -16.14 -8.43 2.08
N GLY A 300 -17.02 -7.72 1.39
CA GLY A 300 -17.24 -6.28 1.55
C GLY A 300 -16.07 -5.39 1.12
N ARG A 301 -15.12 -5.89 0.32
CA ARG A 301 -14.04 -5.06 -0.26
C ARG A 301 -14.33 -4.66 -1.70
N ASP A 302 -14.04 -3.40 -1.99
CA ASP A 302 -14.25 -2.80 -3.31
C ASP A 302 -12.96 -2.62 -4.14
N ASP A 303 -11.81 -3.02 -3.60
CA ASP A 303 -10.52 -2.91 -4.27
C ASP A 303 -10.39 -3.92 -5.42
N ALA A 304 -10.36 -3.44 -6.66
CA ALA A 304 -10.20 -4.29 -7.84
C ALA A 304 -8.85 -5.04 -7.88
N GLY A 305 -7.81 -4.52 -7.23
CA GLY A 305 -6.46 -5.11 -7.24
C GLY A 305 -6.44 -6.50 -6.60
N CYS A 306 -7.03 -6.64 -5.40
CA CYS A 306 -7.04 -7.92 -4.70
C CYS A 306 -7.95 -8.95 -5.39
N TRP A 307 -9.06 -8.53 -5.99
CA TRP A 307 -9.92 -9.40 -6.81
C TRP A 307 -9.18 -9.91 -8.05
N ARG A 308 -8.43 -9.03 -8.75
CA ARG A 308 -7.56 -9.43 -9.87
C ARG A 308 -6.57 -10.49 -9.41
N GLY A 309 -5.94 -10.30 -8.26
CA GLY A 309 -5.05 -11.27 -7.63
C GLY A 309 -5.64 -12.66 -7.47
N LEU A 310 -6.81 -12.74 -6.83
CA LEU A 310 -7.51 -14.01 -6.63
C LEU A 310 -7.75 -14.71 -7.98
N PHE A 311 -8.29 -13.97 -8.95
CA PHE A 311 -8.59 -14.53 -10.27
C PHE A 311 -7.32 -14.99 -10.99
N THR A 312 -6.26 -14.18 -10.99
CA THR A 312 -4.96 -14.55 -11.58
C THR A 312 -4.43 -15.86 -10.99
N LEU A 313 -4.51 -16.05 -9.67
CA LEU A 313 -4.12 -17.32 -9.04
C LEU A 313 -4.98 -18.48 -9.53
N THR A 314 -6.31 -18.33 -9.48
CA THR A 314 -7.23 -19.41 -9.87
C THR A 314 -7.05 -19.90 -11.31
N THR A 315 -6.61 -19.04 -12.23
CA THR A 315 -6.38 -19.42 -13.64
C THR A 315 -5.29 -20.47 -13.82
N ARG A 316 -4.35 -20.57 -12.87
CA ARG A 316 -3.20 -21.48 -12.95
C ARG A 316 -3.20 -22.59 -11.91
N MET A 317 -4.09 -22.51 -10.93
CA MET A 317 -4.24 -23.52 -9.89
C MET A 317 -5.04 -24.72 -10.39
N ASP A 318 -4.97 -25.83 -9.64
CA ASP A 318 -5.70 -27.05 -9.93
C ASP A 318 -7.20 -26.94 -9.64
N GLU A 319 -7.96 -27.93 -10.11
CA GLU A 319 -9.42 -28.03 -9.93
C GLU A 319 -9.82 -28.06 -8.45
N ARG A 320 -8.99 -28.66 -7.58
CA ARG A 320 -9.24 -28.72 -6.15
C ARG A 320 -9.24 -27.33 -5.52
N PHE A 321 -8.22 -26.52 -5.81
CA PHE A 321 -8.14 -25.14 -5.34
C PHE A 321 -9.31 -24.32 -5.87
N LYS A 322 -9.62 -24.41 -7.18
CA LYS A 322 -10.75 -23.69 -7.79
C LYS A 322 -12.09 -24.08 -7.14
N THR A 323 -12.31 -25.35 -6.85
CA THR A 323 -13.53 -25.83 -6.16
C THR A 323 -13.67 -25.19 -4.78
N ILE A 324 -12.59 -25.15 -4.00
CA ILE A 324 -12.61 -24.53 -2.66
C ILE A 324 -12.86 -23.02 -2.75
N VAL A 325 -12.23 -22.33 -3.72
CA VAL A 325 -12.48 -20.91 -3.99
C VAL A 325 -13.93 -20.68 -4.39
N GLY A 326 -14.48 -21.48 -5.31
CA GLY A 326 -15.87 -21.37 -5.78
C GLY A 326 -16.88 -21.57 -4.65
N CYS A 327 -16.70 -22.61 -3.82
CA CYS A 327 -17.53 -22.81 -2.63
C CYS A 327 -17.39 -21.67 -1.62
N SER A 328 -16.18 -21.14 -1.43
CA SER A 328 -15.95 -20.02 -0.50
C SER A 328 -16.56 -18.70 -1.02
N LEU A 329 -16.53 -18.48 -2.34
CA LEU A 329 -17.16 -17.32 -2.98
C LEU A 329 -18.69 -17.38 -2.85
N ALA A 330 -19.29 -18.55 -3.04
CA ALA A 330 -20.73 -18.74 -2.85
C ALA A 330 -21.19 -18.54 -1.40
N ALA A 331 -20.29 -18.72 -0.42
CA ALA A 331 -20.54 -18.52 0.99
C ALA A 331 -20.37 -17.07 1.48
N LEU A 332 -19.97 -16.14 0.59
CA LEU A 332 -19.92 -14.71 0.91
C LEU A 332 -21.33 -14.11 1.06
N SER A 333 -21.39 -12.85 1.51
CA SER A 333 -22.63 -12.09 1.57
C SER A 333 -23.31 -11.97 0.19
N ASP A 334 -24.65 -11.85 0.16
CA ASP A 334 -25.41 -11.71 -1.09
C ASP A 334 -24.97 -10.51 -1.92
N ALA A 335 -24.60 -9.41 -1.24
CA ALA A 335 -24.03 -8.25 -1.87
C ALA A 335 -22.69 -8.59 -2.55
N ALA A 336 -21.77 -9.27 -1.87
CA ALA A 336 -20.49 -9.66 -2.46
C ALA A 336 -20.67 -10.62 -3.64
N VAL A 337 -21.54 -11.63 -3.51
CA VAL A 337 -21.85 -12.58 -4.60
C VAL A 337 -22.46 -11.86 -5.81
N ALA A 338 -23.37 -10.91 -5.58
CA ALA A 338 -23.97 -10.09 -6.63
C ALA A 338 -22.95 -9.21 -7.36
N GLU A 339 -21.89 -8.78 -6.68
CA GLU A 339 -20.84 -7.93 -7.25
C GLU A 339 -19.75 -8.70 -8.02
N LEU A 340 -19.65 -10.03 -7.91
CA LEU A 340 -18.62 -10.80 -8.63
C LEU A 340 -18.58 -10.54 -10.16
N PRO A 341 -19.71 -10.49 -10.90
CA PRO A 341 -19.72 -10.08 -12.31
C PRO A 341 -19.11 -8.70 -12.58
N ALA A 342 -19.35 -7.73 -11.69
CA ALA A 342 -18.79 -6.39 -11.82
C ALA A 342 -17.28 -6.43 -11.58
N ARG A 343 -16.82 -7.15 -10.55
CA ARG A 343 -15.38 -7.35 -10.29
C ARG A 343 -14.67 -8.01 -11.45
N ALA A 344 -15.24 -9.07 -12.03
CA ALA A 344 -14.66 -9.72 -13.21
C ALA A 344 -14.59 -8.79 -14.43
N THR A 345 -15.54 -7.86 -14.57
CA THR A 345 -15.51 -6.83 -15.62
C THR A 345 -14.42 -5.80 -15.36
N GLU A 346 -14.34 -5.25 -14.14
CA GLU A 346 -13.33 -4.27 -13.73
C GLU A 346 -11.90 -4.80 -13.88
N THR A 347 -11.68 -6.08 -13.56
CA THR A 347 -10.37 -6.71 -13.63
C THR A 347 -10.07 -7.37 -14.99
N GLY A 348 -11.07 -7.50 -15.86
CA GLY A 348 -10.95 -8.25 -17.12
C GLY A 348 -10.73 -9.76 -16.92
N CYS A 349 -11.23 -10.33 -15.83
CA CYS A 349 -10.97 -11.71 -15.42
C CYS A 349 -12.19 -12.65 -15.55
N TRP A 350 -13.09 -12.37 -16.51
CA TRP A 350 -14.28 -13.20 -16.75
C TRP A 350 -14.00 -14.70 -16.92
N PRO A 351 -13.02 -15.14 -17.74
CA PRO A 351 -12.74 -16.57 -17.87
C PRO A 351 -12.39 -17.25 -16.54
N ALA A 352 -11.67 -16.55 -15.65
CA ALA A 352 -11.30 -17.08 -14.34
C ALA A 352 -12.52 -17.25 -13.43
N LEU A 353 -13.39 -16.22 -13.37
CA LEU A 353 -14.62 -16.30 -12.58
C LEU A 353 -15.53 -17.43 -13.09
N LEU A 354 -15.76 -17.50 -14.40
CA LEU A 354 -16.65 -18.50 -14.99
C LEU A 354 -16.12 -19.92 -14.79
N ASP A 355 -14.80 -20.13 -14.90
CA ASP A 355 -14.19 -21.43 -14.64
C ASP A 355 -14.37 -21.86 -13.18
N VAL A 356 -14.09 -20.96 -12.23
CA VAL A 356 -14.29 -21.21 -10.80
C VAL A 356 -15.76 -21.53 -10.48
N VAL A 357 -16.70 -20.82 -11.10
CA VAL A 357 -18.14 -21.07 -10.90
C VAL A 357 -18.56 -22.39 -11.53
N ALA A 358 -18.02 -22.75 -12.70
CA ALA A 358 -18.35 -23.98 -13.40
C ALA A 358 -17.91 -25.23 -12.64
N VAL A 359 -16.80 -25.14 -11.91
CA VAL A 359 -16.25 -26.24 -11.10
C VAL A 359 -16.73 -26.20 -9.65
N ALA A 360 -17.37 -25.10 -9.24
CA ALA A 360 -18.02 -25.02 -7.94
C ALA A 360 -19.08 -26.11 -7.84
N GLY A 361 -19.15 -26.79 -6.68
CA GLY A 361 -20.12 -27.86 -6.46
C GLY A 361 -21.56 -27.41 -6.71
N HIS A 362 -22.47 -28.37 -6.88
CA HIS A 362 -23.88 -28.10 -7.22
C HIS A 362 -24.53 -27.03 -6.34
N ASP A 363 -24.36 -27.10 -5.01
CA ASP A 363 -24.96 -26.14 -4.07
C ASP A 363 -24.43 -24.72 -4.25
N ALA A 364 -23.13 -24.59 -4.55
CA ALA A 364 -22.52 -23.29 -4.81
C ALA A 364 -23.03 -22.69 -6.14
N ARG A 365 -23.17 -23.49 -7.20
CA ARG A 365 -23.77 -23.05 -8.47
C ARG A 365 -25.22 -22.63 -8.32
N ALA A 366 -26.01 -23.39 -7.55
CA ALA A 366 -27.38 -23.01 -7.22
C ALA A 366 -27.45 -21.68 -6.47
N ARG A 367 -26.52 -21.45 -5.52
CA ARG A 367 -26.41 -20.16 -4.80
C ARG A 367 -26.06 -19.00 -5.72
N PHE A 368 -25.07 -19.15 -6.60
CA PHE A 368 -24.73 -18.13 -7.60
C PHE A 368 -25.93 -17.81 -8.49
N GLY A 369 -26.61 -18.83 -9.03
CA GLY A 369 -27.80 -18.66 -9.84
C GLY A 369 -28.92 -17.92 -9.12
N ALA A 370 -29.20 -18.26 -7.86
CA ALA A 370 -30.24 -17.62 -7.05
C ALA A 370 -29.96 -16.12 -6.83
N VAL A 371 -28.71 -15.77 -6.46
CA VAL A 371 -28.33 -14.36 -6.25
C VAL A 371 -28.32 -13.59 -7.57
N TRP A 372 -27.75 -14.16 -8.63
CA TRP A 372 -27.64 -13.48 -9.92
C TRP A 372 -28.98 -13.33 -10.65
N ALA A 373 -29.96 -14.19 -10.37
CA ALA A 373 -31.33 -14.02 -10.88
C ALA A 373 -31.98 -12.73 -10.36
N GLY A 374 -31.59 -12.26 -9.16
CA GLY A 374 -32.04 -11.01 -8.54
C GLY A 374 -31.36 -9.75 -9.06
N LEU A 375 -30.34 -9.86 -9.92
CA LEU A 375 -29.66 -8.70 -10.50
C LEU A 375 -30.58 -7.90 -11.43
N GLY A 376 -30.30 -6.61 -11.56
CA GLY A 376 -30.98 -5.74 -12.52
C GLY A 376 -30.85 -6.24 -13.97
N PRO A 377 -31.80 -5.90 -14.86
CA PRO A 377 -31.88 -6.46 -16.20
C PRO A 377 -30.62 -6.19 -17.06
N GLU A 378 -29.98 -5.03 -16.90
CA GLU A 378 -28.72 -4.71 -17.60
C GLU A 378 -27.57 -5.64 -17.16
N ARG A 379 -27.43 -5.89 -15.85
CA ARG A 379 -26.39 -6.76 -15.31
C ARG A 379 -26.60 -8.22 -15.71
N ARG A 380 -27.85 -8.70 -15.72
CA ARG A 380 -28.20 -10.05 -16.19
C ARG A 380 -27.90 -10.24 -17.68
N ALA A 381 -28.25 -9.26 -18.51
CA ALA A 381 -27.93 -9.31 -19.95
C ALA A 381 -26.42 -9.33 -20.20
N HIS A 382 -25.65 -8.55 -19.44
CA HIS A 382 -24.19 -8.55 -19.51
C HIS A 382 -23.59 -9.88 -19.06
N LEU A 383 -24.06 -10.46 -17.96
CA LEU A 383 -23.64 -11.78 -17.48
C LEU A 383 -23.86 -12.87 -18.55
N HIS A 384 -25.05 -12.92 -19.15
CA HIS A 384 -25.36 -13.86 -20.25
C HIS A 384 -24.40 -13.69 -21.42
N ARG A 385 -24.19 -12.44 -21.86
CA ARG A 385 -23.25 -12.15 -22.95
C ARG A 385 -21.86 -12.69 -22.64
N CYS A 386 -21.33 -12.43 -21.44
CA CYS A 386 -20.00 -12.90 -21.06
C CYS A 386 -19.92 -14.43 -20.97
N ILE A 387 -20.97 -15.11 -20.48
CA ILE A 387 -21.03 -16.59 -20.47
C ILE A 387 -20.94 -17.14 -21.90
N THR A 388 -21.71 -16.58 -22.82
CA THR A 388 -21.74 -17.03 -24.23
C THR A 388 -20.46 -16.66 -24.98
N GLU A 389 -19.95 -15.44 -24.82
CA GLU A 389 -18.70 -14.98 -25.46
C GLU A 389 -17.50 -15.84 -25.04
N HIS A 390 -17.48 -16.31 -23.79
CA HIS A 390 -16.44 -17.20 -23.28
C HIS A 390 -16.76 -18.70 -23.40
N GLN A 391 -17.87 -19.07 -24.05
CA GLN A 391 -18.25 -20.45 -24.35
C GLN A 391 -18.51 -21.33 -23.12
N TYR A 392 -19.08 -20.77 -22.05
CA TYR A 392 -19.42 -21.48 -20.82
C TYR A 392 -20.88 -21.97 -20.76
N ASP A 393 -21.68 -21.80 -21.82
CA ASP A 393 -23.13 -22.06 -21.83
C ASP A 393 -23.48 -23.48 -21.35
N THR A 394 -22.73 -24.49 -21.83
CA THR A 394 -22.96 -25.89 -21.45
C THR A 394 -22.58 -26.17 -19.99
N ARG A 395 -21.47 -25.60 -19.52
CA ARG A 395 -20.96 -25.84 -18.15
C ARG A 395 -21.80 -25.10 -17.09
N LEU A 396 -22.44 -24.00 -17.47
CA LEU A 396 -23.23 -23.12 -16.61
C LEU A 396 -24.74 -23.12 -16.93
N ALA A 397 -25.23 -24.15 -17.62
CA ALA A 397 -26.62 -24.22 -18.09
C ALA A 397 -27.66 -24.02 -16.97
N GLU A 398 -27.41 -24.56 -15.77
CA GLU A 398 -28.28 -24.36 -14.59
C GLU A 398 -28.39 -22.88 -14.21
N ILE A 399 -27.27 -22.15 -14.17
CA ILE A 399 -27.23 -20.72 -13.85
C ILE A 399 -27.91 -19.92 -14.95
N THR A 400 -27.61 -20.22 -16.22
CA THR A 400 -28.21 -19.59 -17.39
C THR A 400 -29.73 -19.78 -17.42
N ALA A 401 -30.24 -20.95 -17.00
CA ALA A 401 -31.67 -21.20 -16.91
C ALA A 401 -32.35 -20.41 -15.77
N MET A 402 -31.68 -20.24 -14.63
CA MET A 402 -32.20 -19.47 -13.49
C MET A 402 -32.19 -17.96 -13.74
N VAL A 403 -31.16 -17.45 -14.42
CA VAL A 403 -31.05 -16.03 -14.78
C VAL A 403 -31.86 -15.81 -16.05
N ALA A 404 -33.11 -15.32 -15.94
CA ALA A 404 -33.95 -15.15 -17.12
C ALA A 404 -33.27 -14.29 -18.23
N PRO A 405 -33.27 -14.74 -19.50
CA PRO A 405 -32.70 -13.97 -20.60
C PRO A 405 -33.48 -12.67 -20.77
N VAL A 406 -32.78 -11.55 -20.71
CA VAL A 406 -33.40 -10.24 -20.93
C VAL A 406 -33.36 -9.96 -22.43
N ALA A 407 -34.53 -9.84 -23.06
CA ALA A 407 -34.62 -9.41 -24.45
C ALA A 407 -33.96 -8.04 -24.60
N VAL A 408 -32.88 -7.97 -25.36
CA VAL A 408 -32.05 -6.76 -25.58
C VAL A 408 -32.91 -5.57 -26.03
N ASP A 409 -34.00 -5.85 -26.76
CA ASP A 409 -34.99 -4.86 -27.20
C ASP A 409 -35.68 -4.10 -26.05
N GLN A 410 -35.92 -4.73 -24.90
CA GLN A 410 -36.53 -4.08 -23.75
C GLN A 410 -35.58 -3.09 -23.04
N LEU A 411 -34.27 -3.35 -23.07
CA LEU A 411 -33.25 -2.45 -22.49
C LEU A 411 -33.07 -1.18 -23.34
N PHE A 412 -33.04 -1.31 -24.67
CA PHE A 412 -33.04 -0.16 -25.58
C PHE A 412 -34.33 0.66 -25.48
N PHE A 413 -35.49 -0.01 -25.31
CA PHE A 413 -36.77 0.65 -25.10
C PHE A 413 -36.81 1.46 -23.79
N HIS A 414 -36.27 0.91 -22.70
CA HIS A 414 -36.21 1.62 -21.40
C HIS A 414 -35.25 2.81 -21.40
N ARG A 415 -34.07 2.71 -22.04
CA ARG A 415 -33.14 3.85 -22.17
C ARG A 415 -33.76 5.01 -22.97
N ARG A 416 -34.43 4.72 -24.10
CA ARG A 416 -35.15 5.74 -24.89
C ARG A 416 -36.28 6.41 -24.11
N ARG A 417 -37.00 5.66 -23.27
CA ARG A 417 -38.11 6.22 -22.47
C ARG A 417 -37.61 7.13 -21.34
N LYS A 418 -36.49 6.80 -20.69
CA LYS A 418 -35.85 7.66 -19.66
C LYS A 418 -35.22 8.93 -20.23
N GLN A 419 -34.69 8.90 -21.46
CA GLN A 419 -34.18 10.10 -22.14
C GLN A 419 -35.30 11.09 -22.52
N ARG A 420 -36.47 10.58 -22.95
CA ARG A 420 -37.63 11.44 -23.28
C ARG A 420 -38.26 12.15 -22.08
N TYR A 421 -38.20 11.55 -20.89
CA TYR A 421 -38.71 12.15 -19.65
C TYR A 421 -37.75 13.15 -18.98
N ARG A 422 -36.50 13.27 -19.46
CA ARG A 422 -35.53 14.27 -18.99
C ARG A 422 -35.47 15.53 -19.86
N GLN A 423 -36.20 15.56 -20.97
CA GLN A 423 -36.21 16.66 -21.95
C GLN A 423 -37.62 17.28 -22.15
N GLY A 424 -38.60 16.89 -21.34
CA GLY A 424 -39.89 17.59 -21.21
C GLY A 424 -40.09 17.96 -19.75
#